data_AF-A0A2P6W099-F1
#
_entry.id   AF-A0A2P6W099-F1
#
_cell.length_a   1.000
_cell.length_b   1.000
_cell.length_c   1.000
_cell.angle_alpha   90.00
_cell.angle_beta   90.00
_cell.angle_gamma   90.00
#
_symmetry.space_group_name_H-M   'P 1'
#
loop_
_entity.id
_entity.type
_entity.pdbx_description
1 polymer ?
#
loop_
_entity_poly.entity_id
_entity_poly.type
_entity_poly.pdbx_seq_one_letter_code
_entity_poly.pdbx_strand_id
1 'polypeptide(L)'
;MKQNFNRVIIIAFDGLDYQKIRKYDCENVMQEEFGKISLENMPLTTGPLWSSFITGMHPEEHGVQKTMNWTNQKVQKFENLMGDLPFTDFWKGIRWTIFRNLGSLNAGVVGAYRENLEVNETIFEDIEPSISLNVPGQDINTALSTIIISRALGKDAPLPKDVMERDIDAEHLKRKEETFEALKDENFALLMSHFHKSDFMQHLYGFSEEKERELYRVFDKLAGEIKEYASDDDLLIFCSDHGLEDGGHRDQAFYSLNHELGLENPHITEFRDILKSIEVKRAEEIRELDL
;
A
#
# COMPACT_ATOMS: atom_id res chain seq x y z
N MET A 1 -0.62 31.12 -4.58
CA MET A 1 -1.94 30.82 -3.96
C MET A 1 -1.94 29.32 -3.74
N LYS A 2 -2.43 28.83 -2.59
CA LYS A 2 -2.60 27.38 -2.41
C LYS A 2 -3.59 26.89 -3.48
N GLN A 3 -3.36 25.69 -4.01
CA GLN A 3 -4.34 25.05 -4.89
C GLN A 3 -5.47 24.49 -4.01
N ASN A 4 -6.72 24.62 -4.47
CA ASN A 4 -7.91 24.33 -3.70
C ASN A 4 -8.67 23.17 -4.35
N PHE A 5 -9.01 22.16 -3.55
CA PHE A 5 -9.73 20.96 -3.99
C PHE A 5 -10.95 20.72 -3.11
N ASN A 6 -11.99 20.07 -3.65
CA ASN A 6 -13.16 19.66 -2.87
C ASN A 6 -12.81 18.49 -1.95
N ARG A 7 -12.07 17.50 -2.45
CA ARG A 7 -11.59 16.33 -1.71
C ARG A 7 -10.33 15.75 -2.34
N VAL A 8 -9.66 14.88 -1.59
CA VAL A 8 -8.48 14.15 -2.03
C VAL A 8 -8.80 12.66 -2.08
N ILE A 9 -8.49 12.01 -3.19
CA ILE A 9 -8.65 10.58 -3.41
C ILE A 9 -7.28 9.99 -3.73
N ILE A 10 -6.81 9.06 -2.89
CA ILE A 10 -5.52 8.39 -3.06
C ILE A 10 -5.77 6.90 -3.29
N ILE A 11 -5.32 6.38 -4.42
CA ILE A 11 -5.39 4.95 -4.71
C ILE A 11 -3.97 4.40 -4.84
N ALA A 12 -3.64 3.53 -3.90
CA ALA A 12 -2.35 2.87 -3.83
C ALA A 12 -2.40 1.52 -4.57
N PHE A 13 -1.61 1.40 -5.64
CA PHE A 13 -1.40 0.16 -6.39
C PHE A 13 -0.06 -0.46 -5.98
N ASP A 14 -0.08 -1.26 -4.92
CA ASP A 14 1.10 -1.89 -4.31
C ASP A 14 1.93 -2.65 -5.34
N GLY A 15 3.20 -2.32 -5.46
CA GLY A 15 4.11 -3.03 -6.36
C GLY A 15 3.98 -2.77 -7.86
N LEU A 16 3.23 -1.74 -8.31
CA LEU A 16 3.30 -1.30 -9.70
C LEU A 16 4.56 -0.46 -9.95
N ASP A 17 5.29 -0.79 -11.01
CA ASP A 17 6.60 -0.22 -11.32
C ASP A 17 6.47 0.94 -12.33
N TYR A 18 7.04 2.10 -11.97
CA TYR A 18 7.09 3.31 -12.79
C TYR A 18 7.51 3.06 -14.26
N GLN A 19 8.54 2.24 -14.48
CA GLN A 19 9.04 1.96 -15.83
C GLN A 19 8.08 1.05 -16.59
N LYS A 20 7.43 0.11 -15.90
CA LYS A 20 6.50 -0.84 -16.51
C LYS A 20 5.16 -0.20 -16.87
N ILE A 21 4.69 0.78 -16.10
CA ILE A 21 3.53 1.61 -16.45
C ILE A 21 3.74 2.24 -17.83
N ARG A 22 4.93 2.78 -18.09
CA ARG A 22 5.31 3.32 -19.40
C ARG A 22 5.50 2.23 -20.45
N LYS A 23 6.15 1.12 -20.11
CA LYS A 23 6.39 -0.01 -21.02
C LYS A 23 5.08 -0.61 -21.57
N TYR A 24 4.04 -0.65 -20.74
CA TYR A 24 2.76 -1.28 -21.06
C TYR A 24 1.66 -0.28 -21.46
N ASP A 25 2.01 0.99 -21.66
CA ASP A 25 1.10 2.04 -22.10
C ASP A 25 -0.14 2.15 -21.20
N CYS A 26 0.05 2.20 -19.88
CA CYS A 26 -1.03 2.38 -18.91
C CYS A 26 -1.53 3.84 -18.92
N GLU A 27 -2.25 4.22 -19.97
CA GLU A 27 -2.75 5.59 -20.22
C GLU A 27 -3.73 6.10 -19.15
N ASN A 28 -4.48 5.22 -18.50
CA ASN A 28 -5.40 5.65 -17.44
C ASN A 28 -4.67 5.91 -16.12
N VAL A 29 -3.61 5.14 -15.84
CA VAL A 29 -2.74 5.36 -14.68
C VAL A 29 -1.91 6.63 -14.86
N MET A 30 -1.39 6.89 -16.06
CA MET A 30 -0.61 8.11 -16.35
C MET A 30 -1.54 9.32 -16.51
N GLN A 31 -1.57 10.18 -15.51
CA GLN A 31 -2.41 11.39 -15.46
C GLN A 31 -1.61 12.63 -15.92
N GLU A 32 -2.12 13.83 -15.64
CA GLU A 32 -1.52 15.12 -16.05
C GLU A 32 -0.09 15.27 -15.54
N GLU A 33 0.15 14.96 -14.27
CA GLU A 33 1.49 14.92 -13.69
C GLU A 33 1.84 13.49 -13.28
N PHE A 34 2.88 12.90 -13.87
CA PHE A 34 3.29 11.51 -13.60
C PHE A 34 4.81 11.40 -13.43
N GLY A 35 5.23 10.99 -12.24
CA GLY A 35 6.65 10.99 -11.84
C GLY A 35 7.03 9.83 -10.92
N LYS A 36 8.32 9.75 -10.60
CA LYS A 36 8.86 8.76 -9.67
C LYS A 36 8.75 9.30 -8.24
N ILE A 37 8.56 8.42 -7.26
CA ILE A 37 8.76 8.75 -5.84
C ILE A 37 10.16 8.32 -5.44
N SER A 38 10.90 9.18 -4.73
CA SER A 38 12.21 8.83 -4.19
C SER A 38 12.07 7.97 -2.93
N LEU A 39 12.78 6.84 -2.91
CA LEU A 39 12.88 5.91 -1.79
C LEU A 39 14.30 5.89 -1.19
N GLU A 40 15.01 7.00 -1.28
CA GLU A 40 16.40 7.09 -0.81
C GLU A 40 16.49 6.72 0.68
N ASN A 41 17.38 5.78 1.02
CA ASN A 41 17.55 5.26 2.38
C ASN A 41 16.29 4.61 2.98
N MET A 42 15.33 4.17 2.16
CA MET A 42 14.14 3.47 2.61
C MET A 42 14.24 1.96 2.39
N PRO A 43 13.70 1.12 3.31
CA PRO A 43 13.54 -0.29 3.04
C PRO A 43 12.45 -0.49 1.98
N LEU A 44 12.72 -1.29 0.95
CA LEU A 44 11.74 -1.62 -0.10
C LEU A 44 10.72 -2.64 0.40
N THR A 45 9.89 -2.21 1.37
CA THR A 45 8.88 -3.06 2.00
C THR A 45 7.62 -2.26 2.27
N THR A 46 6.47 -2.84 1.92
CA THR A 46 5.15 -2.22 1.95
C THR A 46 4.80 -1.53 3.27
N GLY A 47 4.90 -2.21 4.42
CA GLY A 47 4.46 -1.63 5.70
C GLY A 47 5.22 -0.37 6.09
N PRO A 48 6.57 -0.41 6.13
CA PRO A 48 7.38 0.77 6.38
C PRO A 48 7.11 1.90 5.39
N LEU A 49 7.09 1.61 4.09
CA LEU A 49 6.90 2.63 3.06
C LEU A 49 5.56 3.35 3.16
N TRP A 50 4.45 2.63 3.28
CA TRP A 50 3.14 3.27 3.45
C TRP A 50 3.00 3.97 4.79
N SER A 51 3.60 3.44 5.85
CA SER A 51 3.67 4.15 7.14
C SER A 51 4.43 5.47 6.99
N SER A 52 5.53 5.50 6.25
CA SER A 52 6.28 6.73 5.95
C SER A 52 5.47 7.70 5.08
N PHE A 53 4.73 7.19 4.09
CA PHE A 53 3.84 8.00 3.25
C PHE A 53 2.77 8.74 4.08
N ILE A 54 2.08 8.02 4.97
CA ILE A 54 0.97 8.60 5.75
C ILE A 54 1.44 9.42 6.96
N THR A 55 2.64 9.17 7.50
CA THR A 55 3.15 9.88 8.68
C THR A 55 4.10 11.01 8.34
N GLY A 56 4.70 10.98 7.15
CA GLY A 56 5.78 11.87 6.73
C GLY A 56 7.11 11.62 7.44
N MET A 57 7.29 10.45 8.05
CA MET A 57 8.47 10.13 8.88
C MET A 57 9.22 8.90 8.36
N HIS A 58 10.48 8.75 8.75
CA HIS A 58 11.24 7.53 8.44
C HIS A 58 10.84 6.35 9.35
N PRO A 59 11.15 5.09 8.95
CA PRO A 59 10.84 3.90 9.74
C PRO A 59 11.32 3.92 11.19
N GLU A 60 12.47 4.54 11.46
CA GLU A 60 13.04 4.68 12.80
C GLU A 60 12.22 5.61 13.69
N GLU A 61 11.46 6.54 13.10
CA GLU A 61 10.68 7.54 13.81
C GLU A 61 9.23 7.09 14.02
N HIS A 62 8.61 6.44 13.03
CA HIS A 62 7.24 5.94 13.17
C HIS A 62 7.15 4.51 13.73
N GLY A 63 8.28 3.82 13.93
CA GLY A 63 8.37 2.52 14.62
C GLY A 63 8.00 1.28 13.79
N VAL A 64 7.57 1.45 12.54
CA VAL A 64 7.20 0.32 11.65
C VAL A 64 8.37 -0.01 10.75
N GLN A 65 9.14 -1.01 11.16
CA GLN A 65 10.38 -1.45 10.49
C GLN A 65 10.15 -2.60 9.49
N LYS A 66 9.02 -3.28 9.56
CA LYS A 66 8.67 -4.44 8.72
C LYS A 66 7.19 -4.42 8.41
N THR A 67 6.82 -4.98 7.25
CA THR A 67 5.40 -5.19 6.88
C THR A 67 4.65 -6.05 7.89
N MET A 68 5.38 -6.89 8.62
CA MET A 68 4.83 -7.91 9.47
C MET A 68 5.58 -8.05 10.78
N ASN A 69 4.82 -8.06 11.87
CA ASN A 69 5.29 -8.32 13.21
C ASN A 69 4.60 -9.55 13.79
N TRP A 70 5.30 -10.26 14.67
CA TRP A 70 4.71 -11.34 15.44
C TRP A 70 3.79 -10.78 16.52
N THR A 71 2.58 -11.34 16.64
CA THR A 71 1.65 -10.97 17.73
C THR A 71 2.26 -11.23 19.11
N ASN A 72 3.17 -12.19 19.20
CA ASN A 72 3.86 -12.53 20.43
C ASN A 72 5.21 -11.79 20.53
N GLN A 73 5.31 -10.84 21.47
CA GLN A 73 6.52 -10.03 21.67
C GLN A 73 7.79 -10.84 21.94
N LYS A 74 7.70 -12.04 22.55
CA LYS A 74 8.88 -12.89 22.77
C LYS A 74 9.39 -13.49 21.46
N VAL A 75 8.47 -13.83 20.56
CA VAL A 75 8.79 -14.31 19.21
C VAL A 75 9.38 -13.18 18.38
N GLN A 76 8.81 -11.97 18.45
CA GLN A 76 9.38 -10.79 17.79
C GLN A 76 10.82 -10.50 18.23
N LYS A 77 11.08 -10.50 19.55
CA LYS A 77 12.43 -10.29 20.09
C LYS A 77 13.42 -11.37 19.64
N PHE A 78 12.97 -12.62 19.61
CA PHE A 78 13.78 -13.73 19.10
C PHE A 78 14.10 -13.58 17.62
N GLU A 79 13.12 -13.20 16.80
CA GLU A 79 13.29 -13.00 15.36
C GLU A 79 14.22 -11.83 15.04
N ASN A 80 14.13 -10.74 15.81
CA ASN A 80 15.08 -9.63 15.72
C ASN A 80 16.51 -10.10 16.05
N LEU A 81 16.70 -10.82 17.17
CA LEU A 81 18.00 -11.37 17.58
C LEU A 81 18.59 -12.34 16.54
N MET A 82 17.73 -13.17 15.93
CA MET A 82 18.15 -14.14 14.92
C MET A 82 18.38 -13.51 13.55
N GLY A 83 17.79 -12.34 13.27
CA GLY A 83 17.99 -11.61 12.01
C GLY A 83 19.45 -11.21 11.80
N ASP A 84 20.17 -10.96 12.89
CA ASP A 84 21.58 -10.54 12.88
C ASP A 84 22.56 -11.73 12.78
N LEU A 85 22.06 -12.96 12.80
CA LEU A 85 22.90 -14.17 12.77
C LEU A 85 23.19 -14.64 11.33
N PRO A 86 24.38 -15.21 11.09
CA PRO A 86 24.75 -15.68 9.75
C PRO A 86 23.81 -16.78 9.26
N PHE A 87 23.47 -16.72 7.97
CA PHE A 87 22.51 -17.59 7.28
C PHE A 87 23.02 -19.03 7.05
N THR A 88 23.48 -19.70 8.10
CA THR A 88 23.94 -21.10 8.05
C THR A 88 22.79 -22.08 8.24
N ASP A 89 22.95 -23.31 7.74
CA ASP A 89 21.90 -24.35 7.81
C ASP A 89 21.52 -24.72 9.25
N PHE A 90 22.45 -24.54 10.20
CA PHE A 90 22.18 -24.68 11.63
C PHE A 90 21.17 -23.65 12.14
N TRP A 91 21.42 -22.36 11.87
CA TRP A 91 20.51 -21.29 12.29
C TRP A 91 19.17 -21.35 11.55
N LYS A 92 19.17 -21.77 10.28
CA LYS A 92 17.94 -22.08 9.53
C LYS A 92 17.12 -23.19 10.22
N GLY A 93 17.76 -24.27 10.67
CA GLY A 93 17.10 -25.38 11.38
C GLY A 93 16.48 -24.96 12.72
N ILE A 94 17.18 -24.11 13.49
CA ILE A 94 16.65 -23.53 14.74
C ILE A 94 15.43 -22.65 14.45
N ARG A 95 15.55 -21.73 13.48
CA ARG A 95 14.43 -20.89 13.05
C ARG A 95 13.24 -21.77 12.68
N TRP A 96 13.43 -22.70 11.75
CA TRP A 96 12.37 -23.59 11.25
C TRP A 96 11.69 -24.39 12.35
N THR A 97 12.45 -24.89 13.33
CA THR A 97 11.90 -25.64 14.48
C THR A 97 10.98 -24.77 15.35
N ILE A 98 11.36 -23.50 15.56
CA ILE A 98 10.53 -22.54 16.30
C ILE A 98 9.30 -22.21 15.47
N PHE A 99 9.45 -21.87 14.19
CA PHE A 99 8.35 -21.60 13.26
C PHE A 99 7.29 -22.70 13.26
N ARG A 100 7.70 -23.97 13.21
CA ARG A 100 6.79 -25.13 13.27
C ARG A 100 6.02 -25.23 14.60
N ASN A 101 6.66 -24.82 15.69
CA ASN A 101 6.06 -24.83 17.02
C ASN A 101 5.27 -23.53 17.34
N LEU A 102 5.36 -22.48 16.52
CA LEU A 102 4.59 -21.23 16.71
C LEU A 102 3.06 -21.46 16.62
N GLY A 103 2.63 -22.50 15.90
CA GLY A 103 1.23 -22.96 15.91
C GLY A 103 0.73 -23.38 17.30
N SER A 104 1.62 -23.80 18.20
CA SER A 104 1.30 -24.12 19.61
C SER A 104 1.41 -22.92 20.56
N LEU A 105 1.97 -21.79 20.11
CA LEU A 105 2.24 -20.59 20.91
C LEU A 105 1.22 -19.46 20.70
N ASN A 106 0.11 -19.70 19.96
CA ASN A 106 -0.84 -18.67 19.53
C ASN A 106 -0.14 -17.43 18.91
N ALA A 107 1.00 -17.64 18.25
CA ALA A 107 1.71 -16.58 17.55
C ALA A 107 1.15 -16.46 16.13
N GLY A 108 0.44 -15.37 15.88
CA GLY A 108 0.02 -14.91 14.57
C GLY A 108 1.03 -13.89 14.03
N VAL A 109 0.80 -13.45 12.81
CA VAL A 109 1.50 -12.30 12.24
C VAL A 109 0.48 -11.20 12.04
N VAL A 110 0.82 -10.00 12.51
CA VAL A 110 0.03 -8.78 12.38
C VAL A 110 0.75 -7.87 11.39
N GLY A 111 -0.02 -7.27 10.49
CA GLY A 111 0.49 -6.25 9.57
C GLY A 111 0.88 -4.97 10.31
N ALA A 112 1.28 -3.95 9.56
CA ALA A 112 1.42 -2.60 10.09
C ALA A 112 0.04 -2.00 10.36
N TYR A 113 -0.35 -1.84 11.62
CA TYR A 113 -1.59 -1.16 12.02
C TYR A 113 -1.31 0.19 12.67
N ARG A 114 -2.36 1.02 12.77
CA ARG A 114 -2.31 2.31 13.46
C ARG A 114 -1.74 2.23 14.87
N GLU A 115 -2.09 1.16 15.60
CA GLU A 115 -1.65 0.88 16.97
C GLU A 115 -0.13 0.60 17.08
N ASN A 116 0.52 0.31 15.95
CA ASN A 116 1.94 0.02 15.89
C ASN A 116 2.78 1.26 15.55
N LEU A 117 2.14 2.36 15.16
CA LEU A 117 2.83 3.63 14.93
C LEU A 117 3.19 4.28 16.27
N GLU A 118 4.44 4.74 16.38
CA GLU A 118 4.93 5.52 17.53
C GLU A 118 4.53 7.01 17.45
N VAL A 119 3.71 7.37 16.46
CA VAL A 119 3.28 8.73 16.17
C VAL A 119 1.77 8.89 16.36
N ASN A 120 1.36 10.09 16.76
CA ASN A 120 -0.04 10.36 17.10
C ASN A 120 -0.89 10.84 15.93
N GLU A 121 -0.29 11.27 14.82
CA GLU A 121 -1.01 11.87 13.70
C GLU A 121 -0.45 11.38 12.37
N THR A 122 -1.36 11.16 11.43
CA THR A 122 -1.14 10.80 10.04
C THR A 122 -1.92 11.78 9.14
N ILE A 123 -1.84 11.60 7.82
CA ILE A 123 -2.68 12.34 6.87
C ILE A 123 -4.19 12.24 7.16
N PHE A 124 -4.63 11.16 7.82
CA PHE A 124 -6.04 10.93 8.14
C PHE A 124 -6.55 11.83 9.27
N GLU A 125 -5.67 12.25 10.19
CA GLU A 125 -5.97 13.26 11.21
C GLU A 125 -5.72 14.70 10.71
N ASP A 126 -4.86 14.87 9.70
CA ASP A 126 -4.62 16.20 9.10
C ASP A 126 -5.77 16.67 8.20
N ILE A 127 -6.46 15.74 7.51
CA ILE A 127 -7.52 16.04 6.54
C ILE A 127 -8.79 15.27 6.91
N GLU A 128 -9.68 15.91 7.66
CA GLU A 128 -10.94 15.31 8.12
C GLU A 128 -12.17 15.94 7.43
N PRO A 129 -13.26 15.17 7.25
CA PRO A 129 -13.41 13.73 7.58
C PRO A 129 -12.66 12.83 6.59
N SER A 130 -12.04 11.76 7.11
CA SER A 130 -11.23 10.85 6.30
C SER A 130 -11.74 9.40 6.30
N ILE A 131 -11.48 8.71 5.20
CA ILE A 131 -11.76 7.28 5.02
C ILE A 131 -10.46 6.59 4.62
N SER A 132 -10.06 5.58 5.39
CA SER A 132 -8.95 4.70 5.06
C SER A 132 -9.48 3.30 4.77
N LEU A 133 -8.99 2.68 3.69
CA LEU A 133 -9.39 1.34 3.27
C LEU A 133 -8.15 0.48 3.00
N ASN A 134 -7.85 -0.41 3.94
CA ASN A 134 -6.77 -1.39 3.82
C ASN A 134 -5.35 -0.78 3.75
N VAL A 135 -5.18 0.43 4.25
CA VAL A 135 -3.91 1.16 4.21
C VAL A 135 -2.92 0.63 5.26
N PRO A 136 -1.75 0.09 4.86
CA PRO A 136 -0.74 -0.36 5.80
C PRO A 136 -0.22 0.80 6.66
N GLY A 137 -0.15 0.58 7.98
CA GLY A 137 0.14 1.61 8.97
C GLY A 137 -1.10 2.28 9.55
N GLN A 138 -2.28 2.10 8.94
CA GLN A 138 -3.55 2.66 9.41
C GLN A 138 -4.55 1.55 9.74
N ASP A 139 -5.10 0.89 8.73
CA ASP A 139 -6.11 -0.15 8.85
C ASP A 139 -5.83 -1.24 7.82
N ILE A 140 -5.74 -2.51 8.24
CA ILE A 140 -5.63 -3.63 7.29
C ILE A 140 -6.80 -4.56 7.55
N ASN A 141 -7.73 -4.70 6.58
CA ASN A 141 -8.80 -5.68 6.69
C ASN A 141 -8.23 -7.09 6.45
N THR A 142 -7.77 -7.70 7.55
CA THR A 142 -6.79 -8.77 7.54
C THR A 142 -7.31 -10.19 7.31
N ALA A 143 -8.62 -10.45 7.16
CA ALA A 143 -9.07 -11.84 7.18
C ALA A 143 -8.47 -12.66 6.01
N LEU A 144 -8.49 -12.14 4.78
CA LEU A 144 -7.93 -12.81 3.60
C LEU A 144 -6.41 -12.63 3.49
N SER A 145 -5.88 -11.42 3.68
CA SER A 145 -4.45 -11.14 3.68
C SER A 145 -3.69 -11.92 4.77
N THR A 146 -4.19 -11.99 6.01
CA THR A 146 -3.57 -12.84 7.05
C THR A 146 -3.63 -14.31 6.68
N ILE A 147 -4.68 -14.77 5.99
CA ILE A 147 -4.76 -16.13 5.48
C ILE A 147 -3.70 -16.36 4.39
N ILE A 148 -3.62 -15.50 3.38
CA ILE A 148 -2.65 -15.55 2.28
C ILE A 148 -1.22 -15.54 2.84
N ILE A 149 -0.95 -14.67 3.80
CA ILE A 149 0.39 -14.52 4.36
C ILE A 149 0.72 -15.65 5.35
N SER A 150 -0.23 -16.10 6.18
CA SER A 150 -0.03 -17.28 7.04
C SER A 150 0.23 -18.55 6.21
N ARG A 151 -0.39 -18.64 5.03
CA ARG A 151 -0.18 -19.72 4.05
C ARG A 151 1.17 -19.60 3.35
N ALA A 152 1.59 -18.39 2.96
CA ALA A 152 2.91 -18.13 2.37
C ALA A 152 4.07 -18.40 3.35
N LEU A 153 3.86 -18.16 4.65
CA LEU A 153 4.82 -18.41 5.73
C LEU A 153 4.87 -19.87 6.20
N GLY A 154 4.17 -20.79 5.52
CA GLY A 154 4.36 -22.23 5.68
C GLY A 154 3.75 -22.84 6.96
N LYS A 155 2.68 -22.25 7.51
CA LYS A 155 1.87 -22.97 8.52
C LYS A 155 1.13 -24.18 7.92
N ASP A 156 0.88 -24.16 6.61
CA ASP A 156 0.29 -25.24 5.81
C ASP A 156 1.22 -25.62 4.64
N ALA A 157 0.99 -26.78 4.00
CA ALA A 157 1.72 -27.17 2.78
C ALA A 157 1.56 -26.11 1.68
N PRO A 158 2.58 -25.85 0.84
CA PRO A 158 2.50 -24.84 -0.22
C PRO A 158 1.30 -25.14 -1.13
N LEU A 159 0.41 -24.15 -1.27
CA LEU A 159 -0.78 -24.27 -2.09
C LEU A 159 -0.43 -24.24 -3.58
N PRO A 160 -1.23 -24.91 -4.43
CA PRO A 160 -1.18 -24.72 -5.87
C PRO A 160 -1.36 -23.24 -6.25
N LYS A 161 -0.65 -22.77 -7.29
CA LYS A 161 -0.64 -21.35 -7.71
C LYS A 161 -2.05 -20.84 -8.06
N ASP A 162 -2.88 -21.66 -8.68
CA ASP A 162 -4.26 -21.36 -9.04
C ASP A 162 -5.15 -21.10 -7.82
N VAL A 163 -4.91 -21.80 -6.71
CA VAL A 163 -5.63 -21.54 -5.44
C VAL A 163 -5.20 -20.21 -4.85
N MET A 164 -3.92 -19.87 -4.91
CA MET A 164 -3.39 -18.58 -4.45
C MET A 164 -3.94 -17.43 -5.30
N GLU A 165 -3.91 -17.55 -6.63
CA GLU A 165 -4.46 -16.56 -7.57
C GLU A 165 -5.96 -16.32 -7.30
N ARG A 166 -6.76 -17.38 -7.13
CA ARG A 166 -8.18 -17.27 -6.78
C ARG A 166 -8.41 -16.46 -5.50
N ASP A 167 -7.61 -16.71 -4.46
CA ASP A 167 -7.78 -16.04 -3.17
C ASP A 167 -7.33 -14.57 -3.24
N ILE A 168 -6.26 -14.28 -4.00
CA ILE A 168 -5.82 -12.90 -4.32
C ILE A 168 -6.90 -12.16 -5.10
N ASP A 169 -7.53 -12.81 -6.08
CA ASP A 169 -8.60 -12.24 -6.89
C ASP A 169 -9.85 -11.93 -6.06
N ALA A 170 -10.25 -12.85 -5.18
CA ALA A 170 -11.38 -12.64 -4.29
C ALA A 170 -11.14 -11.45 -3.34
N GLU A 171 -9.93 -11.32 -2.81
CA GLU A 171 -9.56 -10.18 -1.97
C GLU A 171 -9.56 -8.86 -2.76
N HIS A 172 -9.03 -8.87 -3.99
CA HIS A 172 -9.05 -7.71 -4.87
C HIS A 172 -10.47 -7.26 -5.20
N LEU A 173 -11.39 -8.18 -5.49
CA LEU A 173 -12.79 -7.87 -5.74
C LEU A 173 -13.44 -7.21 -4.52
N LYS A 174 -13.21 -7.75 -3.33
CA LYS A 174 -13.72 -7.17 -2.08
C LYS A 174 -13.20 -5.73 -1.87
N ARG A 175 -11.89 -5.50 -2.05
CA ARG A 175 -11.32 -4.14 -1.92
C ARG A 175 -11.85 -3.18 -2.97
N LYS A 176 -12.06 -3.68 -4.19
CA LYS A 176 -12.69 -2.92 -5.25
C LYS A 176 -14.10 -2.50 -4.84
N GLU A 177 -14.94 -3.42 -4.36
CA GLU A 177 -16.28 -3.11 -3.84
C GLU A 177 -16.25 -2.07 -2.71
N GLU A 178 -15.39 -2.26 -1.69
CA GLU A 178 -15.22 -1.30 -0.58
C GLU A 178 -14.83 0.10 -1.10
N THR A 179 -13.91 0.17 -2.06
CA THR A 179 -13.44 1.42 -2.67
C THR A 179 -14.55 2.13 -3.44
N PHE A 180 -15.26 1.41 -4.30
CA PHE A 180 -16.33 2.00 -5.11
C PHE A 180 -17.54 2.42 -4.27
N GLU A 181 -17.83 1.75 -3.15
CA GLU A 181 -18.85 2.25 -2.22
C GLU A 181 -18.39 3.51 -1.50
N ALA A 182 -17.13 3.60 -1.06
CA ALA A 182 -16.60 4.81 -0.43
C ALA A 182 -16.55 6.00 -1.41
N LEU A 183 -16.21 5.77 -2.68
CA LEU A 183 -16.16 6.81 -3.71
C LEU A 183 -17.53 7.46 -4.00
N LYS A 184 -18.64 6.76 -3.73
CA LYS A 184 -20.00 7.31 -3.83
C LYS A 184 -20.37 8.23 -2.68
N ASP A 185 -19.62 8.19 -1.57
CA ASP A 185 -19.82 9.11 -0.47
C ASP A 185 -19.16 10.46 -0.81
N GLU A 186 -19.97 11.52 -0.89
CA GLU A 186 -19.47 12.87 -1.16
C GLU A 186 -19.01 13.59 0.11
N ASN A 187 -19.09 12.94 1.27
CA ASN A 187 -18.86 13.59 2.57
C ASN A 187 -17.45 13.39 3.14
N PHE A 188 -16.51 12.82 2.39
CA PHE A 188 -15.12 12.75 2.82
C PHE A 188 -14.30 13.90 2.25
N ALA A 189 -13.35 14.40 3.03
CA ALA A 189 -12.28 15.29 2.56
C ALA A 189 -11.06 14.48 2.07
N LEU A 190 -10.81 13.30 2.66
CA LEU A 190 -9.75 12.39 2.24
C LEU A 190 -10.27 10.95 2.15
N LEU A 191 -10.02 10.29 1.02
CA LEU A 191 -10.14 8.84 0.87
C LEU A 191 -8.77 8.28 0.47
N MET A 192 -8.29 7.26 1.16
CA MET A 192 -7.15 6.47 0.70
C MET A 192 -7.52 4.98 0.67
N SER A 193 -7.34 4.34 -0.49
CA SER A 193 -7.58 2.92 -0.67
C SER A 193 -6.36 2.20 -1.22
N HIS A 194 -6.06 1.03 -0.65
CA HIS A 194 -4.84 0.29 -0.94
C HIS A 194 -5.11 -1.09 -1.55
N PHE A 195 -4.51 -1.37 -2.71
CA PHE A 195 -4.67 -2.61 -3.47
C PHE A 195 -3.37 -3.42 -3.54
N HIS A 196 -3.35 -4.60 -2.90
CA HIS A 196 -2.18 -5.49 -2.84
C HIS A 196 -2.00 -6.45 -4.04
N LYS A 197 -3.01 -6.56 -4.92
CA LYS A 197 -3.04 -7.63 -5.93
C LYS A 197 -1.80 -7.61 -6.82
N SER A 198 -1.29 -6.44 -7.19
CA SER A 198 -0.15 -6.32 -8.10
C SER A 198 1.15 -6.87 -7.51
N ASP A 199 1.49 -6.52 -6.27
CA ASP A 199 2.65 -7.11 -5.57
C ASP A 199 2.50 -8.64 -5.46
N PHE A 200 1.38 -9.14 -4.94
CA PHE A 200 1.18 -10.59 -4.76
C PHE A 200 1.23 -11.39 -6.07
N MET A 201 0.59 -10.90 -7.13
CA MET A 201 0.58 -11.59 -8.43
C MET A 201 1.97 -11.61 -9.06
N GLN A 202 2.75 -10.54 -8.90
CA GLN A 202 4.13 -10.49 -9.38
C GLN A 202 5.05 -11.41 -8.56
N HIS A 203 4.86 -11.56 -7.24
CA HIS A 203 5.57 -12.60 -6.48
C HIS A 203 5.18 -14.02 -6.93
N LEU A 204 3.90 -14.25 -7.24
CA LEU A 204 3.39 -15.57 -7.64
C LEU A 204 3.88 -15.99 -9.03
N TYR A 205 3.98 -15.04 -9.97
CA TYR A 205 4.23 -15.29 -11.38
C TYR A 205 5.53 -14.71 -11.94
N GLY A 206 6.33 -14.01 -11.13
CA GLY A 206 7.38 -13.02 -11.44
C GLY A 206 8.19 -13.07 -12.74
N PHE A 207 8.34 -14.22 -13.39
CA PHE A 207 9.05 -14.38 -14.66
C PHE A 207 8.15 -14.37 -15.91
N SER A 208 6.82 -14.25 -15.74
CA SER A 208 5.87 -14.29 -16.86
C SER A 208 5.52 -12.87 -17.33
N GLU A 209 6.15 -12.44 -18.43
CA GLU A 209 5.81 -11.14 -19.06
C GLU A 209 4.34 -11.07 -19.51
N GLU A 210 3.77 -12.20 -19.96
CA GLU A 210 2.35 -12.26 -20.35
C GLU A 210 1.43 -11.96 -19.16
N LYS A 211 1.65 -12.63 -18.01
CA LYS A 211 0.87 -12.40 -16.80
C LYS A 211 1.10 -11.02 -16.20
N GLU A 212 2.32 -10.52 -16.28
CA GLU A 212 2.62 -9.15 -15.90
C GLU A 212 1.85 -8.15 -16.77
N ARG A 213 1.89 -8.29 -18.10
CA ARG A 213 1.15 -7.40 -18.99
C ARG A 213 -0.36 -7.46 -18.77
N GLU A 214 -0.92 -8.66 -18.52
CA GLU A 214 -2.32 -8.84 -18.15
C GLU A 214 -2.66 -8.07 -16.87
N LEU A 215 -1.83 -8.21 -15.84
CA LEU A 215 -1.98 -7.53 -14.56
C LEU A 215 -1.98 -5.99 -14.72
N TYR A 216 -1.04 -5.43 -15.48
CA TYR A 216 -0.97 -3.99 -15.72
C TYR A 216 -2.20 -3.47 -16.48
N ARG A 217 -2.74 -4.24 -17.43
CA ARG A 217 -4.01 -3.90 -18.09
C ARG A 217 -5.21 -3.92 -17.14
N VAL A 218 -5.25 -4.84 -16.18
CA VAL A 218 -6.30 -4.89 -15.15
C VAL A 218 -6.27 -3.62 -14.29
N PHE A 219 -5.08 -3.21 -13.84
CA PHE A 219 -4.92 -2.00 -13.03
C PHE A 219 -5.14 -0.71 -13.82
N ASP A 220 -4.73 -0.67 -15.09
CA ASP A 220 -5.03 0.46 -15.96
C ASP A 220 -6.53 0.63 -16.19
N LYS A 221 -7.24 -0.47 -16.45
CA LYS A 221 -8.70 -0.44 -16.52
C LYS A 221 -9.34 0.03 -15.21
N LEU A 222 -8.87 -0.46 -14.06
CA LEU A 222 -9.36 -0.04 -12.75
C LEU A 222 -9.13 1.46 -12.52
N ALA A 223 -7.97 2.00 -12.90
CA ALA A 223 -7.69 3.43 -12.85
C ALA A 223 -8.69 4.22 -13.70
N GLY A 224 -9.01 3.75 -14.91
CA GLY A 224 -10.03 4.35 -15.77
C GLY A 224 -11.41 4.38 -15.10
N GLU A 225 -11.84 3.26 -14.49
CA GLU A 225 -13.11 3.17 -13.76
C GLU A 225 -13.15 4.11 -12.53
N ILE A 226 -12.03 4.30 -11.82
CA ILE A 226 -11.95 5.20 -10.66
C ILE A 226 -12.00 6.67 -11.09
N LYS A 227 -11.40 7.04 -12.22
CA LYS A 227 -11.42 8.41 -12.75
C LYS A 227 -12.84 8.91 -12.99
N GLU A 228 -13.79 8.02 -13.30
CA GLU A 228 -15.21 8.37 -13.47
C GLU A 228 -15.87 8.90 -12.17
N TYR A 229 -15.25 8.69 -11.01
CA TYR A 229 -15.72 9.15 -9.70
C TYR A 229 -15.01 10.41 -9.19
N ALA A 230 -14.01 10.93 -9.90
CA ALA A 230 -13.30 12.15 -9.54
C ALA A 230 -13.74 13.30 -10.46
N SER A 231 -14.03 14.46 -9.88
CA SER A 231 -14.31 15.70 -10.63
C SER A 231 -13.03 16.50 -10.91
N ASP A 232 -13.12 17.52 -11.77
CA ASP A 232 -12.02 18.47 -12.03
C ASP A 232 -11.67 19.35 -10.82
N ASP A 233 -12.51 19.34 -9.77
CA ASP A 233 -12.25 20.03 -8.51
C ASP A 233 -11.69 19.08 -7.43
N ASP A 234 -11.52 17.78 -7.72
CA ASP A 234 -10.96 16.78 -6.80
C ASP A 234 -9.48 16.53 -7.11
N LEU A 235 -8.67 16.29 -6.10
CA LEU A 235 -7.30 15.79 -6.30
C LEU A 235 -7.29 14.27 -6.30
N LEU A 236 -7.07 13.65 -7.47
CA LEU A 236 -6.93 12.21 -7.63
C LEU A 236 -5.45 11.81 -7.78
N ILE A 237 -4.99 10.99 -6.84
CA ILE A 237 -3.62 10.47 -6.78
C ILE A 237 -3.64 8.96 -7.01
N PHE A 238 -2.95 8.50 -8.05
CA PHE A 238 -2.53 7.10 -8.16
C PHE A 238 -1.07 7.00 -7.75
N CYS A 239 -0.73 6.06 -6.88
CA CYS A 239 0.66 5.89 -6.44
C CYS A 239 1.00 4.42 -6.14
N SER A 240 2.30 4.17 -6.02
CA SER A 240 2.83 2.91 -5.51
C SER A 240 4.03 3.20 -4.62
N ASP A 241 4.23 2.32 -3.64
CA ASP A 241 5.33 2.34 -2.68
C ASP A 241 6.64 1.81 -3.26
N HIS A 242 6.59 0.87 -4.21
CA HIS A 242 7.76 0.31 -4.89
C HIS A 242 7.37 -0.36 -6.22
N GLY A 243 8.36 -0.74 -7.03
CA GLY A 243 8.15 -1.60 -8.20
C GLY A 243 8.51 -3.06 -7.95
N LEU A 244 8.28 -3.92 -8.94
CA LEU A 244 8.78 -5.30 -8.94
C LEU A 244 9.39 -5.68 -10.29
N GLU A 245 10.34 -6.61 -10.27
CA GLU A 245 10.87 -7.33 -11.43
C GLU A 245 11.36 -8.71 -11.01
N ASP A 246 11.04 -9.74 -11.80
CA ASP A 246 11.45 -11.12 -11.54
C ASP A 246 11.08 -11.62 -10.12
N GLY A 247 9.99 -11.08 -9.55
CA GLY A 247 9.54 -11.37 -8.19
C GLY A 247 10.34 -10.69 -7.07
N GLY A 248 11.26 -9.77 -7.39
CA GLY A 248 11.99 -8.94 -6.44
C GLY A 248 11.52 -7.49 -6.45
N HIS A 249 11.57 -6.83 -5.28
CA HIS A 249 11.23 -5.42 -5.13
C HIS A 249 12.25 -4.49 -5.80
N ARG A 250 11.79 -3.37 -6.36
CA ARG A 250 12.60 -2.36 -7.03
C ARG A 250 12.27 -0.96 -6.53
N ASP A 251 13.30 -0.10 -6.51
CA ASP A 251 13.13 1.34 -6.32
C ASP A 251 12.55 1.99 -7.59
N GLN A 252 11.26 1.77 -7.82
CA GLN A 252 10.47 2.28 -8.95
C GLN A 252 9.05 2.65 -8.50
N ALA A 253 8.94 3.19 -7.29
CA ALA A 253 7.72 3.85 -6.82
C ALA A 253 7.31 5.00 -7.74
N PHE A 254 6.02 5.29 -7.80
CA PHE A 254 5.51 6.37 -8.64
C PHE A 254 4.37 7.11 -7.98
N TYR A 255 4.14 8.32 -8.47
CA TYR A 255 2.93 9.09 -8.24
C TYR A 255 2.36 9.56 -9.58
N SER A 256 1.05 9.77 -9.62
CA SER A 256 0.32 10.24 -10.78
C SER A 256 -0.87 11.08 -10.32
N LEU A 257 -0.98 12.32 -10.78
CA LEU A 257 -1.96 13.31 -10.34
C LEU A 257 -2.79 13.79 -11.53
N ASN A 258 -4.10 13.97 -11.33
CA ASN A 258 -4.97 14.63 -12.30
C ASN A 258 -4.76 16.15 -12.41
N HIS A 259 -3.88 16.73 -11.60
CA HIS A 259 -3.52 18.15 -11.61
C HIS A 259 -2.01 18.34 -11.48
N GLU A 260 -1.46 19.35 -12.14
CA GLU A 260 -0.06 19.75 -11.98
C GLU A 260 0.17 20.46 -10.63
N LEU A 261 0.93 19.80 -9.74
CA LEU A 261 1.44 20.36 -8.48
C LEU A 261 2.91 20.80 -8.60
N GLY A 262 3.59 20.42 -9.69
CA GLY A 262 4.99 20.72 -9.96
C GLY A 262 5.96 19.91 -9.10
N LEU A 263 5.64 18.64 -8.80
CA LEU A 263 6.51 17.80 -7.99
C LEU A 263 7.71 17.31 -8.82
N GLU A 264 8.89 17.26 -8.19
CA GLU A 264 10.13 16.81 -8.83
C GLU A 264 10.76 15.66 -8.02
N ASN A 265 10.34 14.43 -8.31
CA ASN A 265 10.78 13.21 -7.61
C ASN A 265 10.68 13.33 -6.06
N PRO A 266 9.50 13.66 -5.52
CA PRO A 266 9.33 13.86 -4.09
C PRO A 266 9.74 12.60 -3.32
N HIS A 267 10.33 12.78 -2.15
CA HIS A 267 10.59 11.66 -1.25
C HIS A 267 9.29 11.13 -0.66
N ILE A 268 9.21 9.82 -0.40
CA ILE A 268 7.97 9.20 0.11
C ILE A 268 7.45 9.85 1.40
N THR A 269 8.34 10.38 2.23
CA THR A 269 8.00 11.10 3.47
C THR A 269 7.46 12.52 3.23
N GLU A 270 7.60 13.09 2.03
CA GLU A 270 7.13 14.44 1.73
C GLU A 270 5.64 14.50 1.42
N PHE A 271 5.00 13.36 1.13
CA PHE A 271 3.59 13.32 0.73
C PHE A 271 2.63 13.89 1.78
N ARG A 272 2.91 13.68 3.07
CA ARG A 272 2.12 14.30 4.14
C ARG A 272 2.18 15.83 4.08
N ASP A 273 3.36 16.40 3.90
CA ASP A 273 3.54 17.85 3.83
C ASP A 273 2.99 18.43 2.52
N ILE A 274 3.13 17.71 1.40
CA ILE A 274 2.51 18.06 0.11
C ILE A 274 0.99 18.17 0.30
N LEU A 275 0.36 17.16 0.92
CA LEU A 275 -1.09 17.16 1.18
C LEU A 275 -1.53 18.23 2.19
N LYS A 276 -0.68 18.65 3.13
CA LYS A 276 -0.96 19.78 4.03
C LYS A 276 -0.77 21.14 3.37
N SER A 277 -0.04 21.19 2.26
CA SER A 277 0.24 22.43 1.54
C SER A 277 -0.96 22.89 0.69
N ILE A 278 -1.81 21.97 0.25
CA ILE A 278 -3.06 22.25 -0.48
C ILE A 278 -4.19 22.64 0.47
N GLU A 279 -5.25 23.24 -0.08
CA GLU A 279 -6.49 23.53 0.64
C GLU A 279 -7.55 22.53 0.22
N VAL A 280 -8.15 21.83 1.18
CA VAL A 280 -9.23 20.87 0.93
C VAL A 280 -10.48 21.40 1.60
N LYS A 281 -11.54 21.65 0.83
CA LYS A 281 -12.82 22.10 1.37
C LYS A 281 -13.36 21.02 2.30
N ARG A 282 -13.83 21.43 3.48
CA ARG A 282 -14.44 20.46 4.40
C ARG A 282 -15.83 20.09 3.91
N ALA A 283 -16.26 18.86 4.17
CA ALA A 283 -17.58 18.38 3.78
C ALA A 283 -18.74 19.26 4.29
N GLU A 284 -18.55 19.96 5.42
CA GLU A 284 -19.50 20.94 5.96
C GLU A 284 -19.65 22.17 5.05
N GLU A 285 -18.54 22.67 4.48
CA GLU A 285 -18.52 23.82 3.58
C GLU A 285 -19.09 23.49 2.19
N ILE A 286 -18.93 22.23 1.74
CA ILE A 286 -19.54 21.74 0.50
C ILE A 286 -21.07 21.77 0.61
N ARG A 287 -21.62 21.30 1.73
CA ARG A 287 -23.08 21.26 1.97
C ARG A 287 -23.72 22.64 2.14
N GLU A 288 -22.98 23.64 2.62
CA GLU A 288 -23.48 25.02 2.73
C GLU A 288 -23.56 25.76 1.39
N LEU A 289 -22.83 25.31 0.36
CA LEU A 289 -22.88 25.90 -0.98
C LEU A 289 -24.04 25.38 -1.85
N ASP A 290 -24.62 24.23 -1.47
CA ASP A 290 -25.76 23.60 -2.15
C ASP A 290 -27.14 24.00 -1.56
N LEU A 291 -27.17 24.96 -0.62
CA LEU A 291 -28.38 25.52 0.02
C LEU A 291 -28.65 26.96 -0.41
#